data_AF-A0A7X8YZA4-F1
#
_entry.id   AF-A0A7X8YZA4-F1
#
_cell.length_a   1.000
_cell.length_b   1.000
_cell.length_c   1.000
_cell.angle_alpha   90.00
_cell.angle_beta   90.00
_cell.angle_gamma   90.00
#
_symmetry.space_group_name_H-M   'P 1'
#
loop_
_entity.id
_entity.type
_entity.pdbx_description
1 polymer ?
#
loop_
_entity_poly.entity_id
_entity_poly.type
_entity_poly.pdbx_seq_one_letter_code
_entity_poly.pdbx_strand_id
1 'polypeptide(L)'
;MPIYCHRCPACGNAPETFEHSHRPPGRKKCEACGRMLLRDYRRELASRPAACGEIRSVAAGVMPPQARQATAAMQQRGISGVRFDPRTGDAIFSSRADRIKALRAMGLHDKNEIKG
;
A
#
# COMPACT_ATOMS: atom_id res chain seq x y z
N MET A 1 1.72 8.65 1.73
CA MET A 1 1.76 9.74 2.72
C MET A 1 0.54 9.66 3.60
N PRO A 2 0.64 9.98 4.90
CA PRO A 2 -0.55 10.07 5.75
C PRO A 2 -1.41 11.26 5.32
N ILE A 3 -2.72 11.04 5.22
CA ILE A 3 -3.72 12.09 5.03
C ILE A 3 -4.31 12.38 6.41
N TYR A 4 -4.31 13.65 6.80
CA TYR A 4 -4.93 14.11 8.04
C TYR A 4 -6.22 14.86 7.72
N CYS A 5 -7.32 14.41 8.30
CA CYS A 5 -8.63 15.01 8.09
C CYS A 5 -9.00 15.81 9.33
N HIS A 6 -9.50 17.02 9.12
CA HIS A 6 -9.93 17.90 10.19
C HIS A 6 -11.39 18.29 9.99
N ARG A 7 -12.12 18.54 11.07
CA ARG A 7 -13.51 19.00 11.04
C ARG A 7 -13.71 20.16 12.00
N CYS A 8 -14.42 21.18 11.52
CA CYS A 8 -14.90 22.30 12.32
C CYS A 8 -16.12 21.87 13.14
N PRO A 9 -16.10 21.95 14.48
CA PRO A 9 -17.24 21.57 15.31
C PRO A 9 -18.43 22.55 15.19
N ALA A 10 -18.19 23.80 14.82
CA ALA A 10 -19.26 24.81 14.67
C ALA A 10 -19.90 24.82 13.28
N CYS A 11 -19.07 24.73 12.26
CA CYS A 11 -19.42 25.03 10.88
C CYS A 11 -19.44 23.81 9.97
N GLY A 12 -19.05 22.63 10.48
CA GLY A 12 -19.09 21.37 9.74
C GLY A 12 -18.03 21.25 8.64
N ASN A 13 -17.40 22.35 8.22
CA ASN A 13 -16.34 22.36 7.20
C ASN A 13 -15.19 21.45 7.57
N ALA A 14 -14.72 20.68 6.59
CA ALA A 14 -13.67 19.70 6.77
C ALA A 14 -12.55 19.88 5.74
N PRO A 15 -11.42 20.50 6.11
CA PRO A 15 -10.25 20.55 5.24
C PRO A 15 -9.44 19.25 5.36
N GLU A 16 -8.93 18.79 4.22
CA GLU A 16 -7.98 17.69 4.12
C GLU A 16 -6.57 18.29 4.02
N THR A 17 -5.62 17.76 4.79
CA THR A 17 -4.22 18.18 4.65
C THR A 17 -3.32 17.00 4.34
N PHE A 18 -2.52 17.17 3.29
CA PHE A 18 -1.40 16.30 2.93
C PHE A 18 -0.13 16.85 3.58
N GLU A 19 0.47 16.10 4.51
CA GLU A 19 1.73 16.48 5.14
C GLU A 19 2.79 15.39 4.94
N HIS A 20 3.94 15.79 4.40
CA HIS A 20 5.16 14.96 4.36
C HIS A 20 5.89 15.09 5.71
N SER A 21 5.37 14.41 6.72
CA SER A 21 5.88 14.56 8.09
C SER A 21 5.85 13.22 8.82
N HIS A 22 6.94 12.90 9.51
CA HIS A 22 6.96 11.82 10.52
C HIS A 22 6.31 12.25 11.84
N ARG A 23 5.94 13.53 11.97
CA ARG A 23 5.30 14.10 13.15
C ARG A 23 3.80 14.27 12.91
N PRO A 24 2.96 14.09 13.94
CA PRO A 24 1.53 14.39 13.84
C PRO A 24 1.32 15.87 13.48
N PRO A 25 0.25 16.20 12.74
CA PRO A 25 -0.05 17.55 12.32
C PRO A 25 -0.29 18.45 13.53
N GLY A 26 0.17 19.70 13.44
CA GLY A 26 -0.12 20.73 14.44
C GLY A 26 -1.61 21.08 14.49
N ARG A 27 -2.03 21.77 15.55
CA ARG A 27 -3.42 22.23 15.67
C ARG A 27 -3.72 23.30 14.62
N LYS A 28 -4.87 23.21 13.95
CA LYS A 28 -5.30 24.15 12.89
C LYS A 28 -6.56 24.91 13.29
N LYS A 29 -6.74 26.12 12.74
CA LYS A 29 -7.96 26.93 12.89
C LYS A 29 -8.81 26.83 11.63
N CYS A 30 -10.12 26.92 11.81
CA CYS A 30 -11.04 27.03 10.69
C CYS A 30 -10.96 28.44 10.09
N GLU A 31 -10.80 28.53 8.77
CA GLU A 31 -10.76 29.81 8.05
C GLU A 31 -12.09 30.58 8.10
N ALA A 32 -13.22 29.87 8.21
CA ALA A 32 -14.55 30.49 8.21
C ALA A 32 -14.97 31.04 9.58
N CYS A 33 -14.68 30.34 10.68
CA CYS A 33 -15.17 30.71 12.01
C CYS A 33 -14.07 30.89 13.08
N GLY A 34 -12.79 30.73 12.72
CA GLY A 34 -11.65 30.90 13.61
C GLY A 34 -11.47 29.83 14.70
N ARG A 35 -12.45 28.93 14.90
CA ARG A 35 -12.37 27.88 15.93
C ARG A 35 -11.33 26.83 15.60
N MET A 36 -10.81 26.20 16.65
CA MET A 36 -9.87 25.08 16.51
C MET A 36 -10.56 23.90 15.83
N LEU A 37 -9.90 23.38 14.80
CA LEU A 37 -10.34 22.17 14.12
C LEU A 37 -10.02 20.95 14.97
N LEU A 38 -10.92 19.97 14.94
CA LEU A 38 -10.73 18.66 15.57
C LEU A 38 -10.31 17.66 14.50
N ARG A 39 -9.46 16.72 14.87
CA ARG A 39 -9.01 15.65 13.97
C ARG A 39 -10.13 14.62 13.78
N ASP A 40 -10.46 14.31 12.53
CA ASP A 40 -11.52 13.36 12.17
C ASP A 40 -10.91 12.01 11.78
N TYR A 41 -10.69 11.16 12.79
CA TYR A 41 -10.11 9.82 12.62
C TYR A 41 -10.97 8.89 11.77
N ARG A 42 -12.29 9.07 11.77
CA ARG A 42 -13.19 8.23 10.96
C ARG A 42 -12.98 8.52 9.48
N ARG A 43 -12.90 9.80 9.12
CA ARG A 43 -12.63 10.21 7.75
C ARG A 43 -11.21 9.86 7.32
N GLU A 44 -10.22 10.01 8.19
CA GLU A 44 -8.85 9.56 7.91
C GLU A 44 -8.77 8.07 7.58
N LEU A 45 -9.51 7.22 8.31
CA LEU A 45 -9.57 5.79 8.04
C LEU A 45 -10.22 5.48 6.68
N ALA A 46 -11.28 6.21 6.32
CA ALA A 46 -11.98 6.07 5.04
C ALA A 46 -11.15 6.59 3.86
N SER A 47 -10.35 7.64 4.07
CA SER A 47 -9.47 8.25 3.07
C SER A 47 -8.11 7.56 2.94
N ARG A 48 -7.87 6.45 3.67
CA ARG A 48 -6.66 5.65 3.46
C ARG A 48 -6.61 5.22 1.99
N PRO A 49 -5.44 5.30 1.34
CA PRO A 49 -5.31 4.72 0.01
C PRO A 49 -5.78 3.27 0.10
N ALA A 50 -6.68 2.88 -0.82
CA ALA A 50 -7.08 1.49 -0.96
C ALA A 50 -5.80 0.65 -0.90
N ALA A 51 -5.75 -0.34 0.01
CA ALA A 51 -4.60 -1.24 0.08
C ALA A 51 -4.26 -1.60 -1.35
N CYS A 52 -3.03 -1.26 -1.81
CA CYS A 52 -2.61 -1.57 -3.16
C CYS A 52 -2.96 -3.04 -3.37
N GLY A 53 -3.97 -3.30 -4.21
CA GLY A 53 -4.49 -4.64 -4.38
C GLY A 53 -3.36 -5.58 -4.75
N GLU A 54 -3.61 -6.88 -4.60
CA GLU A 54 -2.63 -7.88 -4.99
C GLU A 54 -2.08 -7.57 -6.40
N ILE A 55 -0.76 -7.48 -6.51
CA ILE A 55 -0.10 -7.15 -7.75
C ILE A 55 0.09 -8.46 -8.51
N ARG A 56 -0.53 -8.59 -9.67
CA ARG A 56 -0.34 -9.74 -10.57
C ARG A 56 0.80 -9.51 -11.55
N SER A 57 1.59 -10.54 -11.80
CA SER A 57 2.63 -10.55 -12.85
C SER A 57 2.63 -11.89 -13.58
N VAL A 58 2.35 -11.83 -14.88
CA VAL A 58 2.47 -12.97 -15.80
C VAL A 58 3.95 -13.29 -16.04
N ALA A 59 4.81 -12.27 -16.17
CA ALA A 59 6.23 -12.42 -16.49
C ALA A 59 7.05 -13.12 -15.39
N ALA A 60 6.64 -12.96 -14.13
CA ALA A 60 7.23 -13.67 -13.00
C ALA A 60 6.48 -14.96 -12.65
N GLY A 61 5.50 -15.38 -13.47
CA GLY A 61 4.70 -16.57 -13.27
C GLY A 61 5.47 -17.86 -13.55
N VAL A 62 4.81 -18.98 -13.24
CA VAL A 62 5.29 -20.35 -13.52
C VAL A 62 4.21 -21.11 -14.28
N MET A 63 4.53 -22.30 -14.79
CA MET A 63 3.48 -23.14 -15.38
C MET A 63 2.44 -23.51 -14.31
N PRO A 64 1.12 -23.50 -14.60
CA PRO A 64 0.08 -23.76 -13.60
C PRO A 64 0.28 -25.02 -12.74
N PRO A 65 0.75 -26.17 -13.27
CA PRO A 65 1.04 -27.36 -12.46
C PRO A 65 2.15 -27.14 -11.40
N GLN A 66 3.05 -26.19 -11.64
CA GLN A 66 4.18 -25.89 -10.75
C GLN A 66 3.82 -24.86 -9.66
N ALA A 67 2.66 -24.20 -9.75
CA ALA A 67 2.28 -23.09 -8.88
C ALA A 67 2.35 -23.43 -7.37
N ARG A 68 1.91 -24.64 -6.99
CA ARG A 68 1.97 -25.10 -5.59
C ARG A 68 3.41 -25.28 -5.10
N GLN A 69 4.26 -25.89 -5.93
CA GLN A 69 5.66 -26.12 -5.60
C GLN A 69 6.43 -24.80 -5.54
N ALA A 70 6.19 -23.89 -6.50
CA ALA A 70 6.80 -22.57 -6.54
C ALA A 70 6.42 -21.73 -5.30
N THR A 71 5.15 -21.79 -4.87
CA THR A 71 4.70 -21.12 -3.64
C THR A 71 5.43 -21.67 -2.41
N ALA A 72 5.52 -23.00 -2.26
CA ALA A 72 6.24 -23.63 -1.16
C ALA A 72 7.74 -23.29 -1.16
N ALA A 73 8.38 -23.27 -2.33
CA ALA A 73 9.78 -22.91 -2.48
C ALA A 73 10.06 -21.45 -2.07
N MET A 74 9.16 -20.51 -2.38
CA MET A 74 9.29 -19.12 -1.94
C MET A 74 9.15 -18.97 -0.43
N GLN A 75 8.23 -19.72 0.18
CA GLN A 75 8.07 -19.76 1.64
C GLN A 75 9.32 -20.33 2.33
N GLN A 76 9.90 -21.41 1.79
CA GLN A 76 11.16 -21.99 2.29
C GLN A 76 12.34 -21.00 2.21
N ARG A 77 12.32 -20.07 1.25
CA ARG A 77 13.31 -19.00 1.10
C ARG A 77 13.04 -17.77 2.00
N GLY A 78 12.05 -17.82 2.89
CA GLY A 78 11.71 -16.71 3.78
C GLY A 78 11.04 -15.52 3.07
N ILE A 79 10.42 -15.77 1.92
CA ILE A 79 9.70 -14.78 1.14
C ILE A 79 8.21 -14.98 1.38
N SER A 80 7.70 -14.29 2.39
CA SER A 80 6.26 -14.15 2.65
C SER A 80 5.66 -13.08 1.73
N GLY A 81 4.44 -13.28 1.24
CA GLY A 81 3.74 -12.29 0.41
C GLY A 81 3.77 -12.55 -1.10
N VAL A 82 4.20 -13.75 -1.53
CA VAL A 82 4.11 -14.21 -2.91
C VAL A 82 3.34 -15.53 -2.98
N ARG A 83 2.38 -15.61 -3.88
CA ARG A 83 1.65 -16.84 -4.21
C ARG A 83 1.50 -16.95 -5.71
N PHE A 84 1.44 -18.18 -6.23
CA PHE A 84 1.20 -18.43 -7.64
C PHE A 84 -0.23 -18.92 -7.85
N ASP A 85 -0.92 -18.38 -8.85
CA ASP A 85 -2.27 -18.82 -9.21
C ASP A 85 -2.21 -20.24 -9.82
N PRO A 86 -2.87 -21.26 -9.27
CA PRO A 86 -2.85 -22.63 -9.80
C PRO A 86 -3.60 -22.78 -11.13
N ARG A 87 -4.40 -21.79 -11.54
CA ARG A 87 -5.14 -21.80 -12.82
C ARG A 87 -4.35 -21.14 -13.94
N THR A 88 -3.80 -19.95 -13.68
CA THR A 88 -3.09 -19.16 -14.71
C THR A 88 -1.57 -19.27 -14.62
N GLY A 89 -1.03 -19.65 -13.46
CA GLY A 89 0.41 -19.65 -13.21
C GLY A 89 0.97 -18.30 -12.79
N ASP A 90 0.15 -17.25 -12.77
CA ASP A 90 0.59 -15.88 -12.48
C ASP A 90 1.16 -15.75 -11.07
N ALA A 91 2.21 -14.96 -10.93
CA ALA A 91 2.70 -14.54 -9.62
C ALA A 91 1.81 -13.42 -9.06
N ILE A 92 1.39 -13.59 -7.82
CA ILE A 92 0.54 -12.66 -7.07
C ILE A 92 1.33 -12.18 -5.86
N PHE A 93 1.57 -10.87 -5.80
CA PHE A 93 2.32 -10.22 -4.72
C PHE A 93 1.38 -9.40 -3.83
N SER A 94 1.53 -9.53 -2.51
CA SER A 94 0.74 -8.78 -1.53
C SER A 94 1.11 -7.29 -1.49
N SER A 95 2.34 -6.95 -1.88
CA SER A 95 2.82 -5.58 -1.95
C SER A 95 3.92 -5.41 -3.00
N ARG A 96 4.23 -4.15 -3.34
CA ARG A 96 5.36 -3.82 -4.22
C ARG A 96 6.70 -4.20 -3.58
N ALA A 97 6.82 -4.08 -2.25
CA ALA A 97 8.03 -4.46 -1.53
C ALA A 97 8.26 -5.99 -1.63
N ASP A 98 7.19 -6.78 -1.48
CA ASP A 98 7.26 -8.24 -1.62
C ASP A 98 7.60 -8.64 -3.06
N ARG A 99 7.04 -7.92 -4.06
CA ARG A 99 7.42 -8.09 -5.47
C ARG A 99 8.92 -7.91 -5.68
N ILE A 100 9.49 -6.81 -5.20
CA ILE A 100 10.92 -6.52 -5.36
C ILE A 100 11.77 -7.58 -4.64
N LYS A 101 11.40 -7.95 -3.41
CA LYS A 101 12.10 -8.97 -2.62
C LYS A 101 12.10 -10.32 -3.35
N ALA A 102 10.94 -10.72 -3.89
CA ALA A 102 10.78 -11.98 -4.60
C ALA A 102 11.52 -12.00 -5.94
N LEU A 103 11.41 -10.94 -6.73
CA LEU A 103 12.13 -10.82 -8.00
C LEU A 103 13.64 -10.90 -7.78
N ARG A 104 14.18 -10.18 -6.78
CA ARG A 104 15.61 -10.26 -6.44
C ARG A 104 16.04 -11.66 -6.03
N ALA A 105 15.24 -12.38 -5.25
CA ALA A 105 15.53 -13.76 -4.87
C ALA A 105 15.43 -14.77 -6.02
N MET A 106 14.75 -14.41 -7.10
CA MET A 106 14.71 -15.16 -8.36
C MET A 106 15.81 -14.72 -9.34
N GLY A 107 16.63 -13.72 -8.99
CA GLY A 107 17.62 -13.14 -9.91
C GLY A 107 17.02 -12.28 -11.02
N LEU A 108 15.78 -11.82 -10.85
CA LEU A 108 15.04 -11.01 -11.81
C LEU A 108 15.04 -9.54 -11.38
N HIS A 109 15.09 -8.63 -12.37
CA HIS A 109 14.99 -7.19 -12.15
C HIS A 109 13.60 -6.66 -12.49
N ASP A 110 13.08 -5.78 -11.64
CA ASP A 110 11.80 -5.11 -11.88
C ASP A 110 12.03 -3.91 -12.81
N LYS A 111 11.46 -3.94 -14.01
CA LYS A 111 11.56 -2.84 -14.99
C LYS A 111 11.01 -1.51 -14.44
N ASN A 112 10.13 -1.56 -13.45
CA ASN A 112 9.55 -0.38 -12.79
C ASN A 112 10.35 0.05 -11.54
N GLU A 113 11.50 -0.56 -11.27
CA GLU A 113 12.43 -0.07 -10.24
C GLU A 113 13.05 1.23 -10.73
N ILE A 114 12.39 2.36 -10.45
CA ILE A 114 12.97 3.69 -10.63
C ILE A 114 14.14 3.75 -9.66
N LYS A 115 15.37 3.71 -10.19
CA LYS A 115 16.57 4.09 -9.44
C LYS A 115 16.43 5.58 -9.11
N GLY A 116 15.97 5.86 -7.88
CA GLY A 116 16.06 7.19 -7.29
C GLY A 116 17.52 7.52 -6.97
#